data_AF-A0A966KAT9-F1
#
_entry.id   AF-A0A966KAT9-F1
#
_cell.length_a   1.000
_cell.length_b   1.000
_cell.length_c   1.000
_cell.angle_alpha   90.00
_cell.angle_beta   90.00
_cell.angle_gamma   90.00
#
_symmetry.space_group_name_H-M   'P 1'
#
loop_
_entity.id
_entity.type
_entity.pdbx_description
1 polymer ?
#
loop_
_entity_poly.entity_id
_entity_poly.type
_entity_poly.pdbx_seq_one_letter_code
_entity_poly.pdbx_strand_id
1 'polypeptide(L)' 'MASLRKLADALNCEVHYALVPREPIEAMIKHRAYDLAREKLATVSHSMALEGQQVDQPNQEKQLEFLAQELLAGPRRDLW' A
#
# COMPACT_ATOMS: atom_id res chain seq x y z
N MET A 1 3.60 34.34 21.23
CA MET A 1 3.56 33.41 20.09
C MET A 1 2.59 33.96 19.05
N ALA A 2 3.11 34.61 18.01
CA ALA A 2 2.28 35.15 16.92
C ALA A 2 1.92 33.99 15.98
N SER A 3 0.62 33.74 15.81
CA SER A 3 0.12 32.59 15.07
C SER A 3 0.29 32.79 13.56
N LEU A 4 0.62 31.72 12.83
CA LEU A 4 0.64 31.64 11.36
C LEU A 4 -0.60 32.29 10.72
N ARG A 5 -1.74 32.22 11.43
CA ARG A 5 -3.01 32.82 11.03
C ARG A 5 -2.98 34.36 11.01
N LYS A 6 -2.35 35.03 11.99
CA LYS A 6 -2.21 36.50 11.97
C LYS A 6 -1.40 37.00 10.78
N LEU A 7 -0.38 36.25 10.37
CA LEU A 7 0.43 36.58 9.20
C LEU A 7 -0.37 36.38 7.91
N ALA A 8 -1.15 35.31 7.82
CA ALA A 8 -2.05 35.08 6.69
C ALA A 8 -3.11 36.19 6.58
N ASP A 9 -3.74 36.59 7.70
CA ASP A 9 -4.72 37.68 7.73
C ASP A 9 -4.11 39.00 7.23
N ALA A 10 -2.88 39.32 7.65
CA ALA A 10 -2.15 40.53 7.21
C ALA A 10 -1.80 40.51 5.71
N LEU A 11 -1.69 39.33 5.11
CA LEU A 11 -1.42 39.14 3.68
C LEU A 11 -2.71 38.91 2.86
N ASN A 12 -3.89 39.00 3.48
CA ASN A 12 -5.17 38.67 2.87
C ASN A 12 -5.20 37.23 2.31
N CYS A 13 -4.67 36.27 3.09
CA CYS A 13 -4.60 34.84 2.77
C CYS A 13 -5.30 33.98 3.83
N GLU A 14 -5.69 32.76 3.45
CA GLU A 14 -6.23 31.75 4.36
C GLU A 14 -5.18 30.66 4.67
N VAL A 15 -5.22 30.13 5.90
CA VAL A 15 -4.40 28.98 6.30
C VAL A 15 -5.23 27.70 6.20
N HIS A 16 -4.82 26.80 5.30
CA HIS A 16 -5.37 25.46 5.17
C HIS A 16 -4.45 24.42 5.84
N TYR A 17 -5.06 23.41 6.45
CA TYR A 17 -4.37 22.18 6.86
C TYR A 17 -4.69 21.08 5.86
N ALA A 18 -3.66 20.45 5.32
CA ALA A 18 -3.81 19.33 4.39
C ALA A 18 -2.89 18.18 4.80
N LEU A 19 -3.39 16.95 4.70
CA LEU A 19 -2.56 15.76 4.73
C LEU A 19 -2.08 15.49 3.32
N VAL A 20 -0.78 15.68 3.09
CA VAL A 20 -0.15 15.42 1.80
C VAL A 20 0.66 14.13 1.92
N PRO A 21 0.39 13.12 1.09
CA PRO A 21 1.20 11.92 1.02
C PRO A 21 2.69 12.24 0.78
N ARG A 22 3.58 11.49 1.43
CA ARG A 22 5.03 11.66 1.28
C ARG A 22 5.57 11.05 -0.02
N GLU A 23 4.78 10.21 -0.68
CA GLU A 23 5.09 9.57 -1.94
C GLU A 23 3.85 9.63 -2.88
N PRO A 24 4.02 9.43 -4.20
CA PRO A 24 2.89 9.41 -5.13
C PRO A 24 1.84 8.38 -4.72
N ILE A 25 0.56 8.71 -4.90
CA ILE A 25 -0.55 7.84 -4.51
C ILE A 25 -0.46 6.49 -5.24
N GLU A 26 0.00 6.49 -6.48
CA GLU A 26 0.24 5.29 -7.29
C GLU A 26 1.29 4.37 -6.66
N ALA A 27 2.34 4.94 -6.05
CA ALA A 27 3.36 4.17 -5.34
C ALA A 27 2.78 3.54 -4.07
N MET A 28 2.01 4.30 -3.28
CA MET A 28 1.35 3.78 -2.07
C MET A 28 0.41 2.61 -2.40
N ILE A 29 -0.37 2.73 -3.48
CA ILE A 29 -1.29 1.68 -3.93
C ILE A 29 -0.52 0.42 -4.34
N LYS A 30 0.57 0.58 -5.09
CA LYS A 30 1.43 -0.55 -5.48
C LYS A 30 2.03 -1.22 -4.25
N HIS A 31 2.64 -0.45 -3.34
CA HIS A 31 3.19 -0.99 -2.10
C HIS A 31 2.13 -1.80 -1.33
N ARG A 32 0.92 -1.25 -1.18
CA ARG A 32 -0.16 -1.93 -0.47
C ARG A 32 -0.59 -3.25 -1.14
N ALA A 33 -0.67 -3.29 -2.46
CA ALA A 33 -1.01 -4.51 -3.20
C ALA A 33 0.05 -5.59 -3.01
N TYR A 34 1.34 -5.23 -3.06
CA TYR A 34 2.44 -6.16 -2.81
C TYR A 34 2.47 -6.66 -1.36
N ASP A 35 2.22 -5.78 -0.38
CA ASP A 35 2.16 -6.18 1.03
C ASP A 35 1.03 -7.20 1.28
N LEU A 36 -0.16 -6.93 0.74
CA LEU A 36 -1.30 -7.84 0.87
C LEU A 36 -1.08 -9.16 0.13
N ALA A 37 -0.46 -9.11 -1.06
CA ALA A 37 -0.11 -10.32 -1.81
C ALA A 37 0.91 -11.18 -1.03
N ARG A 38 1.91 -10.57 -0.37
CA ARG A 38 2.85 -11.28 0.51
C ARG A 38 2.15 -11.93 1.69
N GLU A 39 1.23 -11.22 2.34
CA GLU A 39 0.46 -11.76 3.47
C GLU A 39 -0.38 -12.98 3.08
N LYS A 40 -1.09 -12.88 1.95
CA LYS A 40 -1.86 -13.99 1.38
C LYS A 40 -0.98 -15.18 1.05
N LEU A 41 0.17 -14.97 0.42
CA LEU A 41 1.10 -16.05 0.09
C LEU A 41 1.74 -16.69 1.33
N ALA A 42 2.08 -15.90 2.35
CA ALA A 42 2.61 -16.43 3.60
C ALA A 42 1.59 -17.36 4.27
N THR A 43 0.31 -16.96 4.29
CA THR A 43 -0.79 -17.76 4.83
C THR A 43 -0.94 -19.09 4.09
N VAL A 44 -0.92 -19.06 2.75
CA VAL A 44 -1.00 -20.27 1.91
C VAL A 44 0.25 -21.14 2.10
N SER A 45 1.45 -20.57 2.15
CA SER A 45 2.69 -21.33 2.36
C SER A 45 2.73 -22.04 3.71
N HIS A 46 2.14 -21.44 4.74
CA HIS A 46 2.05 -22.06 6.06
C HIS A 46 1.13 -23.27 6.02
N SER A 47 0.01 -23.18 5.29
CA SER A 47 -0.90 -24.31 5.03
C SER A 47 -0.23 -25.40 4.17
N MET A 48 0.47 -25.03 3.10
CA MET A 48 1.12 -25.98 2.19
C MET A 48 2.34 -26.68 2.82
N ALA A 49 3.07 -26.00 3.72
CA ALA A 49 4.15 -26.61 4.49
C ALA A 49 3.64 -27.73 5.42
N LEU A 50 2.42 -27.58 5.97
CA LEU A 50 1.78 -28.63 6.76
C LEU A 50 1.32 -29.83 5.90
N GLU A 51 1.09 -29.60 4.60
CA GLU A 51 0.72 -30.63 3.61
C GLU A 51 1.93 -31.26 2.89
N GLY A 52 3.16 -30.87 3.24
CA GLY A 52 4.39 -31.45 2.68
C GLY A 52 4.74 -31.00 1.26
N GLN A 53 4.14 -29.91 0.76
CA GLN A 53 4.40 -29.36 -0.57
C GLN A 53 5.10 -28.00 -0.45
N GLN A 54 6.43 -27.98 -0.47
CA GLN A 54 7.18 -26.72 -0.61
C GLN A 54 7.27 -26.31 -2.09
N VAL A 55 6.93 -25.06 -2.37
CA VAL A 55 7.04 -24.43 -3.70
C VAL A 55 8.38 -23.69 -3.79
N ASP A 56 9.13 -23.91 -4.87
CA ASP A 56 10.45 -23.28 -5.12
C ASP A 56 10.39 -21.74 -5.14
N GLN A 57 11.41 -21.07 -4.59
CA GLN A 57 11.52 -19.61 -4.48
C GLN A 57 11.23 -18.81 -5.78
N PRO A 58 11.79 -19.14 -6.95
CA PRO A 58 11.51 -18.39 -8.19
C PRO A 58 10.05 -18.51 -8.65
N ASN A 59 9.32 -19.53 -8.20
CA ASN A 59 7.90 -19.66 -8.46
C ASN A 59 7.07 -18.81 -7.47
N GLN A 60 7.57 -18.59 -6.25
CA GLN A 60 6.93 -17.72 -5.26
C GLN A 60 6.96 -16.25 -5.68
N GLU A 61 8.07 -15.76 -6.24
CA GLU A 61 8.15 -14.39 -6.77
C GLU A 61 7.16 -14.16 -7.91
N LYS A 62 7.09 -15.08 -8.88
CA LYS A 62 6.10 -14.98 -9.97
C LYS A 62 4.66 -14.98 -9.46
N GLN A 63 4.38 -15.80 -8.45
CA GLN A 63 3.07 -15.85 -7.82
C GLN A 63 2.74 -14.55 -7.07
N LEU A 64 3.74 -13.95 -6.43
CA LEU A 64 3.62 -12.65 -5.76
C LEU A 64 3.26 -11.56 -6.77
N GLU A 65 4.04 -11.45 -7.85
CA GLU A 65 3.79 -10.52 -8.95
C GLU A 65 2.37 -10.70 -9.51
N PHE A 66 1.95 -11.94 -9.79
CA PHE A 66 0.63 -12.22 -10.33
C PHE A 66 -0.49 -11.76 -9.39
N LEU A 67 -0.39 -12.11 -8.10
CA LEU A 67 -1.40 -11.76 -7.10
C LEU A 67 -1.45 -10.25 -6.84
N ALA A 68 -0.30 -9.57 -6.81
CA ALA A 68 -0.25 -8.12 -6.69
C ALA A 68 -0.91 -7.43 -7.89
N GLN A 69 -0.69 -7.93 -9.11
CA GLN A 69 -1.35 -7.40 -10.32
C GLN A 69 -2.86 -7.64 -10.30
N GLU A 70 -3.32 -8.78 -9.82
CA GLU A 70 -4.75 -9.07 -9.67
C GLU A 70 -5.42 -8.09 -8.68
N LEU A 71 -4.78 -7.86 -7.52
CA LEU A 71 -5.25 -6.88 -6.53
C LEU A 71 -5.27 -5.45 -7.08
N LEU A 72 -4.30 -5.08 -7.93
CA LEU A 72 -4.26 -3.78 -8.58
C LEU A 72 -5.32 -3.60 -9.67
N ALA A 73 -5.69 -4.69 -10.37
CA ALA A 73 -6.73 -4.69 -11.39
C ALA A 73 -8.15 -4.73 -10.79
N GLY A 74 -8.26 -5.17 -9.54
CA GLY A 74 -9.52 -5.30 -8.81
C GLY A 74 -10.06 -4.01 -8.17
N PRO A 75 -11.14 -4.11 -7.38
CA PRO A 75 -11.70 -3.01 -6.62
C PRO A 75 -10.69 -2.46 -5.60
N ARG A 76 -10.49 -1.13 -5.58
CA ARG A 76 -9.56 -0.49 -4.62
C ARG A 76 -9.87 -0.79 -3.15
N ARG A 77 -11.12 -1.09 -2.82
CA ARG A 77 -11.52 -1.48 -1.46
C ARG A 77 -10.79 -2.74 -1.01
N ASP A 78 -10.42 -3.65 -1.91
CA ASP A 78 -9.82 -4.92 -1.51
C ASP A 78 -8.35 -4.75 -1.06
N LEU A 79 -7.77 -3.56 -1.24
CA LEU A 79 -6.47 -3.17 -0.70
C LEU A 79 -6.52 -2.72 0.77
N TRP A 80 -7.70 -2.45 1.34
CA TRP A 80 -7.88 -1.94 2.72
C TRP A 80 -9.05 -2.58 3.45
#